data_AF-A0A920UGQ3-F1
#
_entry.id   AF-A0A920UGQ3-F1
#
_cell.length_a   1.000
_cell.length_b   1.000
_cell.length_c   1.000
_cell.angle_alpha   90.00
_cell.angle_beta   90.00
_cell.angle_gamma   90.00
#
_symmetry.space_group_name_H-M   'P 1'
#
loop_
_entity.id
_entity.type
_entity.pdbx_description
1 polymer ?
#
loop_
_entity_poly.entity_id
_entity_poly.type
_entity_poly.pdbx_seq_one_letter_code
_entity_poly.pdbx_strand_id
1 'polypeptide(L)'
;MDNTSVASSKTQPIVGLVILLLSIPMMLTYDAFDYPVSGGFLLFGLLIGIVMQRSRFCFVRAFRDPFMTGDAEATKAVVLAVIISVIGFTILKWTDLRSWDVAVQPGFWIGSLMGGIIFGIGMSFSGGCASGTIWRAGEGQVKLWVTLVTFALSTSYFRDWLVSSGLRSRLGEELFLPDLIGWKMALIIIISIMLLWYLLAVWNGISKKLVVV
;
A
#
# COMPACT_ATOMS: atom_id res chain seq x y z
N MET A 1 32.56 -1.74 -4.21
CA MET A 1 33.04 -2.13 -5.56
C MET A 1 31.82 -2.25 -6.43
N ASP A 2 31.68 -1.21 -7.24
CA ASP A 2 30.67 -0.97 -8.25
C ASP A 2 30.84 -1.97 -9.41
N ASN A 3 29.72 -2.41 -10.01
CA ASN A 3 29.56 -3.13 -11.29
C ASN A 3 28.49 -4.22 -11.24
N THR A 4 27.24 -3.81 -11.10
CA THR A 4 26.21 -4.29 -12.03
C THR A 4 25.40 -3.08 -12.44
N SER A 5 26.01 -2.26 -13.31
CA SER A 5 25.29 -1.37 -14.21
C SER A 5 24.10 -2.14 -14.76
N VAL A 6 22.90 -1.76 -14.32
CA VAL A 6 21.65 -2.21 -14.94
C VAL A 6 21.73 -1.68 -16.37
N ALA A 7 22.23 -2.52 -17.27
CA ALA A 7 22.18 -2.24 -18.69
C ALA A 7 20.70 -1.97 -18.98
N SER A 8 20.40 -0.71 -19.32
CA SER A 8 19.11 -0.27 -19.82
C SER A 8 18.88 -0.97 -21.16
N SER A 9 18.53 -2.24 -21.08
CA SER A 9 18.12 -3.01 -22.23
C SER A 9 16.73 -2.51 -22.59
N LYS A 10 16.61 -1.91 -23.78
CA LYS A 10 15.33 -1.46 -24.38
C LYS A 10 14.22 -2.53 -24.26
N THR A 11 14.59 -3.78 -24.05
CA THR A 11 13.71 -4.93 -23.82
C THR A 11 12.88 -4.84 -22.54
N GLN A 12 13.35 -4.22 -21.45
CA GLN A 12 12.58 -4.16 -20.19
C GLN A 12 11.27 -3.34 -20.27
N PRO A 13 11.24 -2.12 -20.85
CA PRO A 13 9.97 -1.42 -21.10
C PRO A 13 9.13 -2.10 -22.18
N ILE A 14 9.75 -2.76 -23.17
CA ILE A 14 9.04 -3.50 -24.23
C ILE A 14 8.33 -4.74 -23.64
N VAL A 15 8.95 -5.48 -22.73
CA VAL A 15 8.32 -6.63 -22.06
C VAL A 15 7.15 -6.17 -21.20
N GLY A 16 7.29 -5.04 -20.49
CA GLY A 16 6.18 -4.42 -19.76
C GLY A 16 5.02 -4.03 -20.68
N LEU A 17 5.32 -3.40 -21.82
CA LEU A 17 4.32 -3.03 -22.84
C LEU A 17 3.65 -4.25 -23.47
N VAL A 18 4.41 -5.31 -23.76
CA VAL A 18 3.90 -6.57 -24.33
C VAL A 18 2.97 -7.28 -23.35
N ILE A 19 3.33 -7.37 -22.07
CA ILE A 19 2.47 -7.97 -21.04
C ILE A 19 1.17 -7.16 -20.87
N LEU A 20 1.26 -5.83 -20.92
CA LEU A 20 0.12 -4.92 -20.85
C LEU A 20 -0.79 -5.07 -22.09
N LEU A 21 -0.20 -5.15 -23.29
CA LEU A 21 -0.93 -5.42 -24.54
C LEU A 21 -1.55 -6.83 -24.56
N LEU A 22 -0.92 -7.82 -23.94
CA LEU A 22 -1.41 -9.21 -23.85
C LEU A 22 -2.53 -9.35 -22.79
N SER A 23 -2.61 -8.42 -21.83
CA SER A 23 -3.70 -8.35 -20.87
C SER A 23 -5.01 -7.77 -21.45
N ILE A 24 -4.93 -6.99 -22.54
CA ILE A 24 -6.08 -6.43 -23.27
C ILE A 24 -6.96 -7.51 -23.94
N PRO A 25 -6.44 -8.49 -24.71
CA PRO A 25 -7.25 -9.57 -25.26
C PRO A 25 -7.82 -10.48 -24.17
N MET A 26 -7.13 -10.62 -23.03
CA MET A 26 -7.66 -11.33 -21.87
C MET A 26 -8.89 -10.60 -21.31
N MET A 27 -8.87 -9.25 -21.23
CA MET A 27 -10.05 -8.46 -20.84
C MET A 27 -11.25 -8.67 -21.78
N LEU A 28 -11.00 -8.74 -23.10
CA LEU A 28 -12.05 -8.98 -24.09
C LEU A 28 -12.68 -10.38 -23.98
N THR A 29 -11.90 -11.39 -23.56
CA THR A 29 -12.46 -12.71 -23.27
C THR A 29 -13.33 -12.71 -22.01
N TYR A 30 -13.01 -11.92 -20.99
CA TYR A 30 -13.82 -11.83 -19.76
C TYR A 30 -15.16 -11.09 -19.95
N ASP A 31 -15.20 -10.14 -20.89
CA ASP A 31 -16.44 -9.47 -21.31
C ASP A 31 -17.40 -10.47 -21.98
N ALA A 32 -16.87 -11.38 -22.81
CA ALA A 32 -17.65 -12.45 -23.44
C ALA A 32 -18.21 -13.51 -22.45
N PHE A 33 -17.72 -13.53 -21.20
CA PHE A 33 -18.18 -14.42 -20.12
C PHE A 33 -19.04 -13.72 -19.05
N ASP A 34 -19.49 -12.48 -19.28
CA ASP A 34 -20.38 -11.72 -18.37
C ASP A 34 -19.74 -11.34 -17.00
N TYR A 35 -18.41 -11.20 -16.94
CA TYR A 35 -17.67 -10.75 -15.73
C TYR A 35 -16.82 -9.47 -15.97
N PRO A 36 -17.42 -8.33 -16.36
CA PRO A 36 -16.67 -7.11 -16.71
C PRO A 36 -15.87 -6.54 -15.53
N VAL A 37 -16.36 -6.71 -14.30
CA VAL A 37 -15.73 -6.16 -13.08
C VAL A 37 -14.40 -6.87 -12.76
N SER A 38 -14.32 -8.19 -13.00
CA SER A 38 -13.12 -9.00 -12.74
C SER A 38 -11.99 -8.68 -13.73
N GLY A 39 -12.33 -8.39 -15.00
CA GLY A 39 -11.37 -7.95 -16.01
C GLY A 39 -10.70 -6.61 -15.65
N GLY A 40 -11.49 -5.67 -15.12
CA GLY A 40 -10.98 -4.39 -14.62
C GLY A 40 -9.95 -4.56 -13.49
N PHE A 41 -10.23 -5.40 -12.49
CA PHE A 41 -9.29 -5.64 -11.40
C PHE A 41 -7.99 -6.29 -11.84
N LEU A 42 -8.01 -7.18 -12.84
CA LEU A 42 -6.80 -7.77 -13.39
C LEU A 42 -5.90 -6.72 -14.05
N LEU A 43 -6.47 -5.85 -14.89
CA LEU A 43 -5.70 -4.76 -15.51
C LEU A 43 -5.13 -3.80 -14.48
N PHE A 44 -5.95 -3.33 -13.55
CA PHE A 44 -5.48 -2.43 -12.49
C PHE A 44 -4.41 -3.08 -11.61
N GLY A 45 -4.58 -4.36 -11.26
CA GLY A 45 -3.61 -5.12 -10.48
C GLY A 45 -2.27 -5.28 -11.21
N LEU A 46 -2.30 -5.54 -12.52
CA LEU A 46 -1.11 -5.66 -13.36
C LEU A 46 -0.38 -4.32 -13.49
N LEU A 47 -1.11 -3.23 -13.76
CA LEU A 47 -0.56 -1.88 -13.85
C LEU A 47 0.11 -1.47 -12.53
N ILE A 48 -0.61 -1.62 -11.41
CA ILE A 48 -0.08 -1.31 -10.08
C ILE A 48 1.12 -2.20 -9.75
N GLY A 49 1.07 -3.49 -10.07
CA GLY A 49 2.16 -4.43 -9.86
C GLY A 49 3.45 -4.01 -10.58
N ILE A 50 3.36 -3.62 -11.86
CA ILE A 50 4.50 -3.12 -12.64
C ILE A 50 5.08 -1.85 -12.02
N VAL A 51 4.21 -0.90 -11.65
CA VAL A 51 4.63 0.36 -11.01
C VAL A 51 5.33 0.08 -9.68
N MET A 52 4.78 -0.81 -8.86
CA MET A 52 5.35 -1.18 -7.55
C MET A 52 6.70 -1.89 -7.68
N GLN A 53 6.85 -2.78 -8.66
CA GLN A 53 8.12 -3.46 -8.93
C GLN A 53 9.20 -2.46 -9.37
N ARG A 54 8.87 -1.55 -10.29
CA ARG A 54 9.81 -0.52 -10.79
C ARG A 54 10.21 0.49 -9.72
N SER A 55 9.25 0.91 -8.90
CA SER A 55 9.49 1.88 -7.82
C SER A 55 10.11 1.24 -6.57
N ARG A 56 10.25 -0.10 -6.53
CA ARG A 56 10.67 -0.86 -5.34
C ARG A 56 9.93 -0.41 -4.09
N PHE A 57 8.61 -0.24 -4.23
CA PHE A 57 7.77 0.39 -3.22
C PHE A 57 7.73 -0.47 -1.95
N CYS A 58 8.06 0.14 -0.81
CA CYS A 58 8.09 -0.52 0.49
C CYS A 58 7.83 0.48 1.62
N PHE A 59 6.75 0.29 2.38
CA PHE A 59 6.41 1.18 3.51
C PHE A 59 7.48 1.16 4.60
N VAL A 60 8.05 0.00 4.91
CA VAL A 60 9.14 -0.12 5.89
C VAL A 60 10.35 0.71 5.47
N ARG A 61 10.69 0.70 4.18
CA ARG A 61 11.78 1.52 3.63
C ARG A 61 11.50 3.01 3.82
N ALA A 62 10.29 3.46 3.53
CA ALA A 62 9.89 4.86 3.68
C ALA A 62 9.94 5.37 5.13
N PHE A 63 9.73 4.50 6.13
CA PHE A 63 9.87 4.87 7.54
C PHE A 63 11.30 4.71 8.06
N ARG A 64 12.05 3.69 7.60
CA ARG A 64 13.37 3.35 8.13
C ARG A 64 14.50 4.17 7.52
N ASP A 65 14.49 4.35 6.19
CA ASP A 65 15.62 4.95 5.47
C ASP A 65 15.91 6.41 5.87
N PRO A 66 14.91 7.27 6.19
CA PRO A 66 15.19 8.61 6.71
C PRO A 66 16.05 8.61 7.98
N PHE A 67 15.87 7.64 8.87
CA PHE A 67 16.59 7.57 10.15
C PHE A 67 17.89 6.77 10.07
N MET A 68 18.02 5.84 9.13
CA MET A 68 19.22 4.99 9.02
C MET A 68 20.23 5.53 8.00
N THR A 69 19.77 5.92 6.82
CA THR A 69 20.65 6.34 5.71
C THR A 69 20.54 7.82 5.40
N GLY A 70 19.54 8.52 5.95
CA GLY A 70 19.22 9.91 5.60
C GLY A 70 18.59 10.05 4.21
N ASP A 71 18.27 8.93 3.54
CA ASP A 71 17.59 8.94 2.25
C ASP A 71 16.08 9.10 2.45
N ALA A 72 15.54 10.22 1.99
CA ALA A 72 14.12 10.55 2.10
C ALA A 72 13.34 10.26 0.81
N GLU A 73 13.96 9.75 -0.26
CA GLU A 73 13.30 9.59 -1.57
C GLU A 73 12.05 8.70 -1.47
N ALA A 74 12.16 7.54 -0.82
CA ALA A 74 11.03 6.62 -0.61
C ALA A 74 9.91 7.25 0.23
N THR A 75 10.26 8.08 1.22
CA THR A 75 9.30 8.77 2.08
C THR A 75 8.50 9.81 1.31
N LYS A 76 9.17 10.58 0.43
CA LYS A 76 8.49 11.56 -0.44
C LYS A 76 7.48 10.88 -1.35
N ALA A 77 7.86 9.75 -1.95
CA ALA A 77 6.96 8.98 -2.83
C ALA A 77 5.73 8.45 -2.09
N VAL A 78 5.91 7.90 -0.87
CA VAL A 78 4.79 7.41 -0.05
C VAL A 78 3.85 8.55 0.35
N VAL A 79 4.39 9.68 0.81
CA VAL A 79 3.56 10.83 1.20
C VAL A 79 2.73 11.33 0.04
N LEU A 80 3.34 11.52 -1.14
CA LEU A 80 2.61 11.93 -2.34
C LEU A 80 1.53 10.91 -2.74
N ALA A 81 1.85 9.61 -2.69
CA ALA A 81 0.89 8.56 -3.01
C ALA A 81 -0.32 8.58 -2.05
N VAL A 82 -0.10 8.81 -0.75
CA VAL A 82 -1.17 8.93 0.25
C VAL A 82 -2.03 10.17 0.00
N ILE A 83 -1.42 11.33 -0.26
CA ILE A 83 -2.16 12.58 -0.53
C ILE A 83 -3.06 12.41 -1.76
N ILE A 84 -2.52 11.89 -2.87
CA ILE A 84 -3.28 11.63 -4.10
C ILE A 84 -4.41 10.63 -3.83
N SER A 85 -4.14 9.57 -3.07
CA SER A 85 -5.16 8.56 -2.72
C SER A 85 -6.30 9.17 -1.91
N VAL A 86 -5.99 9.98 -0.90
CA VAL A 86 -6.99 10.64 -0.05
C VAL A 86 -7.87 11.58 -0.87
N ILE A 87 -7.27 12.41 -1.73
CA ILE A 87 -8.04 13.30 -2.62
C ILE A 87 -8.92 12.47 -3.58
N GLY A 88 -8.38 11.39 -4.15
CA GLY A 88 -9.12 10.49 -5.03
C GLY A 88 -10.33 9.85 -4.34
N PHE A 89 -10.14 9.33 -3.13
CA PHE A 89 -11.24 8.76 -2.33
C PHE A 89 -12.29 9.80 -1.95
N THR A 90 -11.88 11.03 -1.65
CA THR A 90 -12.82 12.12 -1.38
C THR A 90 -13.69 12.43 -2.57
N ILE A 91 -13.10 12.60 -3.76
CA ILE A 91 -13.87 12.88 -4.98
C ILE A 91 -14.84 11.74 -5.25
N LEU A 92 -14.39 10.49 -5.10
CA LEU A 92 -15.21 9.30 -5.36
C LEU A 92 -16.41 9.18 -4.41
N LYS A 93 -16.25 9.57 -3.14
CA LYS A 93 -17.36 9.62 -2.18
C LYS A 93 -18.27 10.82 -2.40
N TRP A 94 -17.74 11.95 -2.89
CA TRP A 94 -18.54 13.15 -3.15
C TRP A 94 -19.42 13.04 -4.40
N THR A 95 -19.02 12.19 -5.36
CA THR A 95 -19.80 11.90 -6.57
C THR A 95 -20.81 10.75 -6.40
N ASP A 96 -20.98 10.22 -5.19
CA ASP A 96 -21.90 9.11 -4.84
C ASP A 96 -21.73 7.84 -5.71
N LEU A 97 -20.54 7.66 -6.31
CA LEU A 97 -20.21 6.48 -7.11
C LEU A 97 -20.04 5.21 -6.25
N ARG A 98 -19.89 5.36 -4.94
CA ARG A 98 -19.84 4.27 -3.95
C ARG A 98 -20.53 4.67 -2.66
N SER A 99 -21.28 3.74 -2.07
CA SER A 99 -21.97 3.96 -0.81
C SER A 99 -21.00 4.32 0.34
N TRP A 100 -21.52 5.15 1.24
CA TRP A 100 -20.83 5.88 2.30
C TRP A 100 -20.09 4.95 3.28
N ASP A 101 -20.63 3.76 3.51
CA ASP A 101 -20.12 2.71 4.42
C ASP A 101 -19.01 1.85 3.82
N VAL A 102 -18.77 1.93 2.51
CA VAL A 102 -17.80 1.06 1.88
C VAL A 102 -16.38 1.55 2.18
N ALA A 103 -15.57 0.65 2.74
CA ALA A 103 -14.18 0.84 3.16
C ALA A 103 -13.95 1.58 4.50
N VAL A 104 -14.98 1.79 5.32
CA VAL A 104 -14.78 2.15 6.74
C VAL A 104 -14.58 0.86 7.51
N GLN A 105 -13.37 0.59 8.00
CA GLN A 105 -13.12 -0.60 8.80
C GLN A 105 -13.39 -0.32 10.28
N PRO A 106 -14.24 -1.13 10.96
CA PRO A 106 -14.38 -1.06 12.41
C PRO A 106 -13.08 -1.50 13.08
N GLY A 107 -12.62 -0.72 14.06
CA GLY A 107 -11.38 -1.00 14.80
C GLY A 107 -10.56 0.22 15.21
N PHE A 108 -11.10 1.43 15.08
CA PHE A 108 -10.39 2.62 15.55
C PHE A 108 -10.10 2.53 17.05
N TRP A 109 -8.91 2.95 17.46
CA TRP A 109 -8.33 2.80 18.80
C TRP A 109 -7.64 1.46 19.09
N ILE A 110 -8.29 0.54 19.80
CA ILE A 110 -7.65 -0.68 20.32
C ILE A 110 -7.31 -1.68 19.22
N GLY A 111 -8.24 -1.93 18.30
CA GLY A 111 -8.01 -2.85 17.19
C GLY A 111 -6.85 -2.42 16.30
N SER A 112 -6.83 -1.15 15.89
CA SER A 112 -5.78 -0.58 15.05
C SER A 112 -4.43 -0.50 15.77
N LEU A 113 -4.40 -0.15 17.06
CA LEU A 113 -3.15 -0.10 17.83
C LEU A 113 -2.54 -1.48 18.02
N MET A 114 -3.32 -2.46 18.50
CA MET A 114 -2.84 -3.82 18.72
C MET A 114 -2.49 -4.52 17.40
N GLY A 115 -3.36 -4.39 16.38
CA GLY A 115 -3.12 -4.93 15.05
C GLY A 115 -1.88 -4.34 14.40
N GLY A 116 -1.68 -3.02 14.51
CA GLY A 116 -0.51 -2.32 13.99
C GLY A 116 0.80 -2.78 14.62
N ILE A 117 0.82 -3.01 15.94
CA ILE A 117 2.00 -3.51 16.66
C ILE A 117 2.34 -4.94 16.19
N ILE A 118 1.35 -5.85 16.17
CA ILE A 118 1.55 -7.24 15.74
C ILE A 118 2.00 -7.28 14.27
N PHE A 119 1.37 -6.49 13.40
CA PHE A 119 1.73 -6.38 12.00
C PHE A 119 3.16 -5.83 11.82
N GLY A 120 3.55 -4.81 12.60
CA GLY A 120 4.91 -4.26 12.62
C GLY A 120 5.96 -5.29 13.00
N ILE A 121 5.71 -6.06 14.07
CA ILE A 121 6.60 -7.15 14.50
C ILE A 121 6.71 -8.22 13.40
N GLY A 122 5.59 -8.60 12.77
CA GLY A 122 5.58 -9.55 11.65
C GLY A 122 6.36 -9.06 10.42
N MET A 123 6.30 -7.77 10.10
CA MET A 123 7.09 -7.18 9.02
C MET A 123 8.60 -7.29 9.28
N SER A 124 9.04 -7.08 10.53
CA SER A 124 10.44 -7.24 10.91
C SER A 124 10.94 -8.69 10.77
N PHE A 125 10.14 -9.68 11.18
CA PHE A 125 10.52 -11.09 11.06
C PHE A 125 10.52 -11.60 9.61
N SER A 126 9.54 -11.19 8.81
CA SER A 126 9.40 -11.62 7.42
C SER A 126 10.42 -10.97 6.47
N GLY A 127 10.98 -9.81 6.84
CA GLY A 127 11.92 -9.06 6.01
C GLY A 127 11.26 -8.34 4.83
N GLY A 128 9.97 -8.03 4.94
CA GLY A 128 9.19 -7.31 3.94
C GLY A 128 7.88 -6.75 4.48
N CYS A 129 7.35 -5.71 3.85
CA CYS A 129 5.95 -5.26 4.07
C CYS A 129 5.02 -5.93 3.06
N ALA A 130 3.70 -5.88 3.27
CA ALA A 130 2.73 -6.51 2.37
C ALA A 130 2.97 -6.18 0.88
N SER A 131 3.09 -4.89 0.55
CA SER A 131 3.43 -4.44 -0.81
C SER A 131 4.78 -5.00 -1.28
N GLY A 132 5.80 -4.89 -0.45
CA GLY A 132 7.15 -5.40 -0.69
C GLY A 132 7.19 -6.90 -0.97
N THR A 133 6.37 -7.69 -0.27
CA THR A 133 6.37 -9.15 -0.39
C THR A 133 5.83 -9.62 -1.73
N ILE A 134 4.79 -8.95 -2.26
CA ILE A 134 4.10 -9.35 -3.49
C ILE A 134 5.02 -9.22 -4.71
N TRP A 135 5.61 -8.05 -4.93
CA TRP A 135 6.44 -7.85 -6.13
C TRP A 135 7.78 -8.59 -6.04
N ARG A 136 8.39 -8.70 -4.86
CA ARG A 136 9.62 -9.49 -4.66
C ARG A 136 9.39 -11.00 -4.76
N ALA A 137 8.20 -11.49 -4.39
CA ALA A 137 7.79 -12.85 -4.71
C ALA A 137 7.68 -13.02 -6.24
N GLY A 138 7.12 -12.04 -6.95
CA GLY A 138 7.11 -12.02 -8.43
C GLY A 138 8.50 -12.02 -9.08
N GLU A 139 9.53 -11.50 -8.42
CA GLU A 139 10.93 -11.57 -8.87
C GLU A 139 11.61 -12.92 -8.62
N GLY A 140 10.91 -13.89 -7.99
CA GLY A 140 11.41 -15.24 -7.74
C GLY A 140 12.03 -15.45 -6.35
N GLN A 141 11.81 -14.54 -5.39
CA GLN A 141 12.30 -14.74 -4.03
C GLN A 141 11.47 -15.79 -3.28
N VAL A 142 11.93 -17.05 -3.29
CA VAL A 142 11.21 -18.20 -2.70
C VAL A 142 10.86 -17.99 -1.22
N LYS A 143 11.74 -17.35 -0.44
CA LYS A 143 11.45 -17.02 0.98
C LYS A 143 10.14 -16.23 1.12
N LEU A 144 9.88 -15.30 0.19
CA LEU A 144 8.71 -14.42 0.26
C LEU A 144 7.43 -15.11 -0.23
N TRP A 145 7.54 -16.20 -0.99
CA TRP A 145 6.38 -17.01 -1.36
C TRP A 145 5.75 -17.63 -0.13
N VAL A 146 6.57 -18.19 0.76
CA VAL A 146 6.11 -18.78 2.03
C VAL A 146 5.46 -17.70 2.92
N THR A 147 6.08 -16.52 3.00
CA THR A 147 5.50 -15.38 3.72
C THR A 147 4.14 -14.99 3.16
N LEU A 148 4.01 -14.90 1.84
CA LEU A 148 2.77 -14.47 1.18
C LEU A 148 1.63 -15.45 1.41
N VAL A 149 1.89 -16.76 1.29
CA VAL A 149 0.90 -17.80 1.56
C VAL A 149 0.49 -17.78 3.04
N THR A 150 1.45 -17.71 3.95
CA THR A 150 1.16 -17.68 5.40
C THR A 150 0.40 -16.41 5.79
N PHE A 151 0.75 -15.27 5.20
CA PHE A 151 0.07 -14.00 5.41
C PHE A 151 -1.38 -14.05 4.92
N ALA A 152 -1.63 -14.62 3.73
CA ALA A 152 -2.98 -14.77 3.18
C ALA A 152 -3.84 -15.73 4.03
N LEU A 153 -3.31 -16.89 4.40
CA LEU A 153 -4.00 -17.88 5.22
C LEU A 153 -4.30 -17.34 6.63
N SER A 154 -3.29 -16.74 7.27
CA SER A 154 -3.44 -16.15 8.60
C SER A 154 -4.46 -15.02 8.60
N THR A 155 -4.44 -14.15 7.58
CA THR A 155 -5.41 -13.04 7.49
C THR A 155 -6.84 -13.56 7.28
N SER A 156 -7.01 -14.58 6.43
CA SER A 156 -8.32 -15.19 6.19
C SER A 156 -8.88 -15.85 7.45
N TYR A 157 -8.08 -16.70 8.09
CA TYR A 157 -8.48 -17.42 9.31
C TYR A 157 -8.75 -16.45 10.47
N PHE A 158 -7.87 -15.47 10.68
CA PHE A 158 -8.07 -14.50 11.76
C PHE A 158 -9.28 -13.61 11.53
N ARG A 159 -9.58 -13.24 10.28
CA ARG A 159 -10.78 -12.47 9.94
C ARG A 159 -12.05 -13.26 10.27
N ASP A 160 -12.10 -14.54 9.92
CA ASP A 160 -13.24 -15.42 10.21
C ASP A 160 -13.41 -15.65 11.72
N TRP A 161 -12.31 -15.89 12.43
CA TRP A 161 -12.30 -15.98 13.89
C TRP A 161 -12.77 -14.69 14.58
N LEU A 162 -12.37 -13.52 14.05
CA LEU A 162 -12.75 -12.23 14.59
C LEU A 162 -14.25 -11.92 14.42
N VAL A 163 -14.85 -12.42 13.33
CA VAL A 163 -16.29 -12.31 13.08
C VAL A 163 -17.06 -13.29 13.97
N SER A 164 -16.65 -14.56 14.03
CA SER A 164 -17.33 -15.60 14.81
C SER A 164 -17.26 -15.38 16.33
N SER A 165 -16.17 -14.80 16.83
CA SER A 165 -16.00 -14.46 18.25
C SER A 165 -16.84 -13.26 18.72
N GLY A 166 -17.50 -12.53 17.81
CA GLY A 166 -18.22 -11.29 18.12
C GLY A 166 -17.32 -10.17 18.64
N LEU A 167 -16.00 -10.36 18.62
CA LEU A 167 -15.04 -9.41 19.15
C LEU A 167 -14.90 -8.20 18.22
N ARG A 168 -15.24 -8.36 16.93
CA ARG A 168 -15.19 -7.28 15.93
C ARG A 168 -15.94 -6.01 16.33
N SER A 169 -17.06 -6.12 17.06
CA SER A 169 -17.81 -4.96 17.57
C SER A 169 -17.23 -4.36 18.86
N ARG A 170 -16.35 -5.10 19.56
CA ARG A 170 -15.66 -4.64 20.78
C ARG A 170 -14.26 -4.10 20.53
N LEU A 171 -13.67 -4.34 19.35
CA LEU A 171 -12.31 -3.88 19.00
C LEU A 171 -12.23 -2.39 18.66
N GLY A 172 -13.35 -1.73 18.38
CA GLY A 172 -13.42 -0.29 18.14
C GLY A 172 -14.61 0.10 17.27
N GLU A 173 -15.05 1.33 17.43
CA GLU A 173 -16.13 1.91 16.62
C GLU A 173 -15.67 2.24 15.19
N GLU A 174 -16.64 2.35 14.28
CA GLU A 174 -16.44 2.81 12.91
C GLU A 174 -16.27 4.33 12.93
N LEU A 175 -15.03 4.79 13.09
CA LEU A 175 -14.75 6.21 13.24
C LEU A 175 -14.41 6.82 11.86
N PHE A 176 -15.42 7.43 11.22
CA PHE A 176 -15.25 8.17 9.97
C PHE A 176 -14.96 9.65 10.27
N LEU A 177 -13.71 10.06 10.12
CA LEU A 177 -13.24 11.43 10.43
C LEU A 177 -14.10 12.57 9.82
N PRO A 178 -14.58 12.47 8.56
CA PRO A 178 -15.43 13.50 7.96
C PRO A 178 -16.78 13.72 8.66
N ASP A 179 -17.34 12.71 9.34
CA ASP A 179 -18.64 12.84 10.02
C ASP A 179 -18.53 13.60 11.34
N LEU A 180 -17.35 13.61 11.96
CA LEU A 180 -17.10 14.29 13.24
C LEU A 180 -16.62 15.74 13.07
N ILE A 181 -15.79 16.00 12.05
CA ILE A 181 -15.03 17.26 11.93
C ILE A 181 -15.39 18.03 10.63
N GLY A 182 -16.18 17.39 9.75
CA GLY A 182 -16.51 17.90 8.43
C GLY A 182 -15.42 17.60 7.39
N TRP A 183 -15.86 17.32 6.15
CA TRP A 183 -15.02 16.92 5.03
C TRP A 183 -13.81 17.82 4.77
N LYS A 184 -14.01 19.14 4.82
CA LYS A 184 -12.95 20.13 4.59
C LYS A 184 -11.85 20.04 5.65
N MET A 185 -12.23 19.92 6.93
CA MET A 185 -11.28 19.88 8.03
C MET A 185 -10.55 18.53 8.10
N ALA A 186 -11.26 17.42 7.87
CA ALA A 186 -10.65 16.09 7.82
C ALA A 186 -9.55 16.01 6.75
N LEU A 187 -9.82 16.55 5.55
CA LEU A 187 -8.83 16.62 4.47
C LEU A 187 -7.63 17.49 4.83
N ILE A 188 -7.87 18.69 5.36
CA ILE A 188 -6.80 19.61 5.75
C ILE A 188 -5.91 18.97 6.82
N ILE A 189 -6.49 18.29 7.80
CA ILE A 189 -5.73 17.60 8.86
C ILE A 189 -4.86 16.50 8.27
N ILE A 190 -5.42 15.62 7.43
CA ILE A 190 -4.65 14.51 6.84
C ILE A 190 -3.51 15.05 5.96
N ILE A 191 -3.81 16.02 5.09
CA ILE A 191 -2.82 16.64 4.23
C ILE A 191 -1.76 17.34 5.09
N SER A 192 -2.14 18.07 6.13
CA SER A 192 -1.21 18.77 7.02
C SER A 192 -0.27 17.81 7.75
N ILE A 193 -0.79 16.72 8.31
CA ILE A 193 0.03 15.70 8.99
C ILE A 193 1.02 15.05 8.00
N MET A 194 0.56 14.71 6.79
CA MET A 194 1.42 14.13 5.77
C MET A 194 2.48 15.12 5.27
N LEU A 195 2.12 16.40 5.13
CA LEU A 195 3.04 17.46 4.69
C LEU A 195 4.06 17.78 5.79
N LEU A 196 3.65 17.76 7.06
CA LEU A 196 4.57 17.86 8.20
C LEU A 196 5.57 16.70 8.20
N TRP A 197 5.09 15.47 7.98
CA TRP A 197 5.97 14.31 7.87
C TRP A 197 6.95 14.43 6.68
N TYR A 198 6.49 14.94 5.54
CA TYR A 198 7.34 15.22 4.39
C TYR A 198 8.43 16.25 4.71
N LEU A 199 8.06 17.37 5.36
CA LEU A 199 9.01 18.40 5.75
C LEU A 199 10.03 17.88 6.76
N LEU A 200 9.62 17.07 7.73
CA LEU A 200 10.52 16.43 8.67
C LEU A 200 11.49 15.47 7.98
N ALA A 201 11.00 14.65 7.04
CA ALA A 201 11.84 13.72 6.29
C ALA A 201 12.87 14.45 5.41
N VAL A 202 12.45 15.54 4.74
CA VAL A 202 13.33 16.39 3.93
C VAL A 202 14.35 17.11 4.81
N TRP A 203 13.90 17.70 5.92
CA TRP A 203 14.77 18.39 6.87
C TRP A 203 15.80 17.44 7.47
N ASN A 204 15.42 16.21 7.78
CA ASN A 204 16.34 15.20 8.29
C ASN A 204 17.36 14.76 7.22
N GLY A 205 16.93 14.63 5.96
CA GLY A 205 17.84 14.33 4.86
C GLY A 205 18.92 15.39 4.64
N ILE A 206 18.59 16.68 4.87
CA ILE A 206 19.54 17.79 4.77
C ILE A 206 20.40 17.90 6.03
N SER A 207 19.79 17.80 7.21
CA SER A 207 20.47 18.06 8.49
C SER A 207 21.28 16.87 9.00
N LYS A 208 21.00 15.65 8.52
CA LYS A 208 21.57 14.37 8.99
C LYS A 208 21.57 14.18 10.51
N LYS A 209 20.74 14.93 11.24
CA LYS A 209 20.83 15.07 12.70
C LYS A 209 20.14 13.92 13.44
N LEU A 210 19.18 13.26 12.81
CA LEU A 210 18.48 12.08 13.34
C LEU A 210 18.99 10.77 12.71
N VAL A 211 20.10 10.83 11.99
CA VAL A 211 20.70 9.65 11.37
C VAL A 211 21.47 8.89 12.45
N VAL A 212 20.99 7.68 12.76
CA VAL A 212 21.65 6.76 13.68
C VAL A 212 22.64 5.94 12.88
N VAL A 213 23.85 6.47 12.68
CA VAL A 213 25.02 5.75 12.16
C VAL A 213 26.01 5.53 13.29
#